data_AF-A0A7W1PJP7-F1
#
_entry.id   AF-A0A7W1PJP7-F1
#
_cell.length_a   1.000
_cell.length_b   1.000
_cell.length_c   1.000
_cell.angle_alpha   90.00
_cell.angle_beta   90.00
_cell.angle_gamma   90.00
#
_symmetry.space_group_name_H-M   'P 1'
#
loop_
_entity.id
_entity.type
_entity.pdbx_description
1 polymer ?
#
loop_
_entity_poly.entity_id
_entity_poly.type
_entity_poly.pdbx_seq_one_letter_code
_entity_poly.pdbx_strand_id
1 'polypeptide(L)'
;MPPGAPISASISARIIHAALVVGVLMFCVVAWYLGRASPVPVYALPDRRVLYIALFLISAIFFGAAMFTAGRLGRPARGTSQDEWWRVNLGKAVVIWALVEAPTVIGLIAYSLTYDFRTLIATLTGLLLFGNYRPSRLIER
;
A
#
# COMPACT_ATOMS: atom_id res chain seq x y z
N MET A 1 39.44 -2.26 -5.54
CA MET A 1 38.20 -2.88 -5.01
C MET A 1 37.44 -3.49 -6.17
N PRO A 2 37.23 -4.80 -6.23
CA PRO A 2 36.31 -5.38 -7.20
C PRO A 2 34.91 -4.78 -6.97
N PRO A 3 34.15 -4.44 -8.03
CA PRO A 3 32.78 -3.98 -7.88
C PRO A 3 31.98 -5.05 -7.12
N GLY A 4 31.34 -4.64 -6.02
CA GLY A 4 30.53 -5.55 -5.22
C GLY A 4 29.50 -6.25 -6.10
N ALA A 5 29.37 -7.57 -5.94
CA ALA A 5 28.43 -8.37 -6.72
C ALA A 5 27.04 -7.71 -6.72
N PRO A 6 26.36 -7.60 -7.87
CA PRO A 6 25.08 -6.91 -7.95
C PRO A 6 24.08 -7.56 -7.00
N ILE A 7 23.45 -6.76 -6.15
CA ILE A 7 22.42 -7.22 -5.21
C ILE A 7 21.28 -7.84 -6.01
N SER A 8 20.92 -9.07 -5.65
CA SER A 8 19.80 -9.82 -6.22
C SER A 8 18.52 -8.97 -6.22
N ALA A 9 17.90 -8.79 -7.40
CA ALA A 9 16.72 -7.94 -7.56
C ALA A 9 15.53 -8.42 -6.72
N SER A 10 15.43 -9.73 -6.47
CA SER A 10 14.41 -10.29 -5.59
C SER A 10 14.64 -9.93 -4.11
N ILE A 11 15.90 -9.82 -3.67
CA ILE A 11 16.24 -9.33 -2.33
C ILE A 11 15.85 -7.86 -2.19
N SER A 12 16.22 -7.03 -3.18
CA SER A 12 15.82 -5.61 -3.21
C SER A 12 14.30 -5.43 -3.14
N ALA A 13 13.53 -6.25 -3.88
CA ALA A 13 12.06 -6.22 -3.82
C ALA A 13 11.52 -6.51 -2.42
N ARG A 14 12.10 -7.48 -1.70
CA ARG A 14 11.71 -7.83 -0.33
C ARG A 14 12.04 -6.70 0.65
N ILE A 15 13.21 -6.10 0.52
CA ILE A 15 13.63 -4.96 1.36
C ILE A 15 12.68 -3.78 1.15
N ILE A 16 12.38 -3.42 -0.10
CA ILE A 16 11.48 -2.30 -0.41
C ILE A 16 10.07 -2.58 0.13
N HIS A 17 9.52 -3.77 -0.10
CA HIS A 17 8.19 -4.12 0.42
C HIS A 17 8.16 -4.09 1.95
N ALA A 18 9.17 -4.66 2.61
CA ALA A 18 9.27 -4.62 4.07
C ALA A 18 9.39 -3.19 4.60
N ALA A 19 10.19 -2.34 3.96
CA ALA A 19 10.33 -0.93 4.33
C ALA A 19 9.01 -0.17 4.19
N LEU A 20 8.25 -0.40 3.12
CA LEU A 20 6.92 0.19 2.92
C LEU A 20 5.95 -0.27 4.02
N VAL A 21 5.88 -1.57 4.31
CA VAL A 21 4.99 -2.10 5.36
C VAL A 21 5.35 -1.50 6.73
N VAL A 22 6.64 -1.48 7.08
CA VAL A 22 7.11 -0.87 8.34
C VAL A 22 6.80 0.62 8.38
N GLY A 23 7.02 1.34 7.28
CA GLY A 23 6.69 2.76 7.16
C GLY A 23 5.21 3.05 7.38
N VAL A 24 4.33 2.29 6.71
CA VAL A 24 2.87 2.39 6.89
C VAL A 24 2.48 2.10 8.33
N LEU A 25 3.00 1.03 8.95
CA LEU A 25 2.68 0.70 10.33
C LEU A 25 3.17 1.78 11.30
N MET A 26 4.37 2.31 11.10
CA MET A 26 4.91 3.39 11.91
C MET A 26 4.07 4.67 11.77
N PHE A 27 3.71 5.03 10.54
CA PHE A 27 2.77 6.13 10.28
C PHE A 27 1.45 5.89 11.00
N CYS A 28 0.94 4.65 10.96
CA CYS A 28 -0.31 4.32 11.63
C CYS A 28 -0.26 4.57 13.14
N VAL A 29 0.81 4.13 13.80
CA VAL A 29 1.01 4.33 15.24
C VAL A 29 1.15 5.81 15.56
N VAL A 30 1.94 6.56 14.80
CA VAL A 30 2.18 7.99 15.03
C VAL A 30 0.90 8.81 14.79
N ALA A 31 0.20 8.58 13.68
CA ALA A 31 -1.05 9.26 13.36
C ALA A 31 -2.16 8.96 14.37
N TRP A 32 -2.23 7.74 14.89
CA TRP A 32 -3.12 7.38 15.98
C TRP A 32 -2.74 8.09 17.29
N TYR A 33 -1.45 8.11 17.64
CA TYR A 33 -0.96 8.76 18.84
C TYR A 33 -1.16 10.28 18.83
N LEU A 34 -0.95 10.94 17.68
CA LEU A 34 -1.17 12.37 17.53
C LEU A 34 -2.66 12.71 17.44
N GLY A 35 -3.44 11.90 16.74
CA GLY A 35 -4.89 12.10 16.58
C GLY A 35 -5.58 12.26 17.93
N ARG A 36 -5.25 11.41 18.91
CA ARG A 36 -5.83 11.42 20.27
C ARG A 36 -5.68 12.75 21.02
N ALA A 37 -4.71 13.59 20.65
CA ALA A 37 -4.34 14.80 21.38
C ALA A 37 -5.02 16.07 20.85
N SER A 38 -5.70 16.02 19.70
CA SER A 38 -6.29 17.22 19.08
C SER A 38 -7.59 16.88 18.36
N PRO A 39 -8.76 17.00 19.03
CA PRO A 39 -10.04 16.86 18.36
C PRO A 39 -10.27 18.03 17.40
N VAL A 40 -10.53 17.72 16.13
CA VAL A 40 -10.93 18.72 15.14
C VAL A 40 -12.39 19.14 15.39
N PRO A 41 -12.72 20.44 15.35
CA PRO A 41 -14.09 20.89 15.55
C PRO A 41 -15.03 20.29 14.49
N VAL A 42 -16.20 19.81 14.91
CA VAL A 42 -17.15 19.07 14.05
C VAL A 42 -17.60 19.87 12.82
N TYR A 43 -17.68 21.20 12.93
CA TYR A 43 -18.06 22.09 11.82
C TYR A 43 -16.98 22.24 10.74
N ALA A 44 -15.73 21.86 11.03
CA ALA A 44 -14.62 21.90 10.08
C ALA A 44 -14.54 20.64 9.21
N LEU A 45 -15.36 19.63 9.49
CA LEU A 45 -15.37 18.36 8.77
C LEU A 45 -16.46 18.37 7.68
N PRO A 46 -16.20 17.75 6.52
CA PRO A 46 -17.23 17.53 5.52
C PRO A 46 -18.42 16.75 6.08
N ASP A 47 -19.58 16.87 5.43
CA ASP A 47 -20.71 15.99 5.70
C ASP A 47 -20.26 14.52 5.63
N ARG A 48 -20.66 13.72 6.61
CA ARG A 48 -20.25 12.31 6.73
C ARG A 48 -20.55 11.49 5.47
N ARG A 49 -21.68 11.76 4.80
CA ARG A 49 -22.05 11.08 3.55
C ARG A 49 -21.06 11.39 2.44
N VAL A 50 -20.71 12.67 2.30
CA VAL A 50 -19.73 13.13 1.31
C VAL A 50 -18.37 12.50 1.58
N LEU A 51 -17.95 12.47 2.84
CA LEU A 51 -16.69 11.83 3.25
C LEU A 51 -16.67 10.34 2.88
N TYR A 52 -17.71 9.58 3.21
CA TYR A 52 -17.72 8.15 2.90
C TYR A 52 -17.77 7.87 1.40
N ILE A 53 -18.55 8.64 0.64
CA ILE A 53 -18.62 8.49 -0.82
C ILE A 53 -17.25 8.81 -1.44
N ALA A 54 -16.63 9.92 -1.02
CA ALA A 54 -15.30 10.29 -1.51
C ALA A 54 -14.26 9.24 -1.15
N LEU A 55 -14.23 8.78 0.10
CA LEU A 55 -13.30 7.75 0.56
C LEU A 55 -13.51 6.44 -0.21
N PHE A 56 -14.76 6.02 -0.40
CA PHE A 56 -15.10 4.83 -1.18
C PHE A 56 -14.61 4.95 -2.63
N LEU A 57 -14.92 6.05 -3.32
CA LEU A 57 -14.53 6.25 -4.72
C LEU A 57 -13.01 6.29 -4.88
N ILE A 58 -12.31 7.03 -4.01
CA ILE A 58 -10.85 7.09 -4.01
C ILE A 58 -10.28 5.70 -3.77
N SER A 59 -10.70 5.01 -2.70
CA SER A 59 -10.23 3.64 -2.41
C SER A 59 -10.52 2.68 -3.56
N ALA A 60 -11.70 2.74 -4.18
CA ALA A 60 -12.06 1.89 -5.31
C ALA A 60 -11.17 2.15 -6.54
N ILE A 61 -10.86 3.41 -6.85
CA ILE A 61 -9.97 3.78 -7.95
C ILE A 61 -8.56 3.25 -7.68
N PHE A 62 -8.01 3.51 -6.50
CA PHE A 62 -6.64 3.12 -6.15
C PHE A 62 -6.47 1.60 -6.03
N PHE A 63 -7.36 0.92 -5.32
CA PHE A 63 -7.33 -0.55 -5.22
C PHE A 63 -7.65 -1.21 -6.56
N GLY A 64 -8.59 -0.68 -7.34
CA GLY A 64 -8.90 -1.16 -8.68
C GLY A 64 -7.70 -1.04 -9.61
N ALA A 65 -7.00 0.10 -9.59
CA ALA A 65 -5.77 0.31 -10.36
C ALA A 65 -4.64 -0.63 -9.92
N ALA A 66 -4.49 -0.87 -8.62
CA ALA A 66 -3.54 -1.84 -8.08
C ALA A 66 -3.85 -3.27 -8.56
N MET A 67 -5.12 -3.68 -8.50
CA MET A 67 -5.56 -5.00 -8.99
C MET A 67 -5.37 -5.15 -10.49
N PHE A 68 -5.72 -4.15 -11.27
CA PHE A 68 -5.56 -4.14 -12.72
C PHE A 68 -4.09 -4.24 -13.13
N THR A 69 -3.22 -3.46 -12.47
CA THR A 69 -1.77 -3.48 -12.72
C THR A 69 -1.15 -4.81 -12.29
N ALA A 70 -1.58 -5.35 -11.14
CA ALA A 70 -1.14 -6.65 -10.66
C ALA A 70 -1.57 -7.80 -11.57
N GLY A 71 -2.78 -7.75 -12.14
CA GLY A 71 -3.24 -8.74 -13.11
C GLY A 71 -2.46 -8.73 -14.43
N ARG A 72 -1.74 -7.63 -14.72
CA ARG A 72 -0.85 -7.50 -15.88
C ARG A 72 0.60 -7.86 -15.58
N LEU A 73 0.95 -8.19 -14.33
CA LEU A 73 2.21 -8.84 -14.03
C LEU A 73 2.13 -10.26 -14.59
N GLY A 74 2.75 -10.48 -15.74
CA GLY A 74 2.83 -11.80 -16.34
C GLY A 74 3.68 -12.75 -15.50
N ARG A 75 3.33 -14.04 -15.52
CA ARG A 75 4.11 -15.11 -14.90
C ARG A 75 5.55 -15.11 -15.41
N PRO A 76 6.54 -15.48 -14.58
CA PRO A 76 7.87 -15.83 -15.07
C PRO A 76 7.75 -16.92 -16.14
N ALA A 77 8.38 -16.71 -17.31
CA ALA A 77 8.45 -17.73 -18.34
C ALA A 77 9.27 -18.94 -17.82
N ARG A 78 8.97 -20.14 -18.31
CA ARG A 78 9.71 -21.36 -17.93
C ARG A 78 11.19 -21.15 -18.26
N GLY A 79 12.05 -21.22 -17.24
CA GLY A 79 13.50 -21.04 -17.35
C GLY A 79 14.03 -19.62 -17.07
N THR A 80 13.15 -18.62 -16.88
CA THR A 80 13.59 -17.28 -16.46
C THR A 80 13.96 -17.29 -14.97
N SER A 81 15.13 -16.74 -14.65
CA SER A 81 15.55 -16.59 -13.26
C SER A 81 14.63 -15.60 -12.52
N GLN A 82 14.39 -15.87 -11.23
CA GLN A 82 13.54 -15.01 -10.40
C GLN A 82 14.05 -13.56 -10.38
N ASP A 83 15.37 -13.37 -10.37
CA ASP A 83 16.00 -12.05 -10.36
C ASP A 83 15.82 -11.30 -11.67
N GLU A 84 15.81 -11.99 -12.79
CA GLU A 84 15.55 -11.39 -14.09
C GLU A 84 14.09 -10.90 -14.19
N TRP A 85 13.14 -11.68 -13.68
CA TRP A 85 11.74 -11.25 -13.62
C TRP A 85 11.57 -10.00 -12.74
N TRP A 86 12.21 -9.98 -11.57
CA TRP A 86 12.18 -8.80 -10.69
C TRP A 86 12.85 -7.60 -11.33
N ARG A 87 13.99 -7.77 -12.00
CA ARG A 87 14.69 -6.67 -12.67
C ARG A 87 13.78 -5.93 -13.66
N VAL A 88 12.90 -6.66 -14.37
CA VAL A 88 11.97 -6.08 -15.35
C VAL A 88 10.69 -5.53 -14.70
N ASN A 89 10.19 -6.18 -13.63
CA ASN A 89 8.87 -5.89 -13.07
C ASN A 89 8.89 -5.11 -11.74
N LEU A 90 10.07 -4.85 -11.15
CA LEU A 90 10.21 -4.18 -9.85
C LEU A 90 9.50 -2.82 -9.84
N GLY A 91 9.67 -2.01 -10.89
CA GLY A 91 9.01 -0.71 -10.97
C GLY A 91 7.48 -0.82 -10.93
N LYS A 92 6.91 -1.80 -11.64
CA LYS A 92 5.46 -2.06 -11.63
C LYS A 92 4.99 -2.56 -10.26
N ALA A 93 5.77 -3.40 -9.60
CA ALA A 93 5.48 -3.86 -8.24
C ALA A 93 5.46 -2.71 -7.23
N VAL A 94 6.42 -1.78 -7.31
CA VAL A 94 6.45 -0.58 -6.48
C VAL A 94 5.22 0.30 -6.71
N VAL A 95 4.80 0.47 -7.97
CA VAL A 95 3.56 1.20 -8.30
C VAL A 95 2.34 0.52 -7.66
N ILE A 96 2.23 -0.81 -7.73
CA ILE A 96 1.14 -1.55 -7.08
C ILE A 96 1.15 -1.31 -5.56
N TRP A 97 2.32 -1.38 -4.92
CA TRP A 97 2.43 -1.13 -3.47
C TRP A 97 2.04 0.31 -3.11
N ALA A 98 2.48 1.31 -3.87
CA ALA A 98 2.12 2.70 -3.65
C ALA A 98 0.61 2.96 -3.86
N LEU A 99 0.00 2.32 -4.86
CA LEU A 99 -1.44 2.41 -5.10
C LEU A 99 -2.26 1.82 -3.95
N VAL A 100 -1.75 0.81 -3.26
CA VAL A 100 -2.38 0.24 -2.06
C VAL A 100 -2.13 1.12 -0.83
N GLU A 101 -0.95 1.73 -0.73
CA GLU A 101 -0.57 2.61 0.37
C GLU A 101 -1.47 3.84 0.50
N ALA A 102 -1.71 4.56 -0.60
CA ALA A 102 -2.43 5.82 -0.58
C ALA A 102 -3.80 5.74 0.14
N PRO A 103 -4.73 4.85 -0.26
CA PRO A 103 -6.01 4.71 0.46
C PRO A 103 -5.85 4.15 1.87
N THR A 104 -4.75 3.43 2.17
CA THR A 104 -4.46 2.93 3.52
C THR A 104 -4.25 4.10 4.49
N VAL A 105 -3.40 5.04 4.08
CA VAL A 105 -3.05 6.25 4.84
C VAL A 105 -4.24 7.20 4.94
N ILE A 106 -4.97 7.41 3.83
CA ILE A 106 -6.13 8.31 3.79
C ILE A 106 -7.24 7.84 4.74
N GLY A 107 -7.53 6.53 4.78
CA GLY A 107 -8.54 5.98 5.70
C GLY A 107 -8.21 6.23 7.18
N LEU A 108 -6.93 6.20 7.52
CA LEU A 108 -6.47 6.44 8.88
C LEU A 108 -6.52 7.93 9.22
N ILE A 109 -6.10 8.80 8.31
CA ILE A 109 -6.24 10.24 8.48
C ILE A 109 -7.71 10.59 8.71
N ALA A 110 -8.62 10.03 7.89
CA ALA A 110 -10.05 10.22 8.07
C ALA A 110 -10.53 9.72 9.45
N TYR A 111 -9.99 8.62 9.95
CA TYR A 111 -10.29 8.15 11.31
C TYR A 111 -9.77 9.10 12.38
N SER A 112 -8.52 9.55 12.29
CA SER A 112 -7.93 10.47 13.27
C SER A 112 -8.66 11.80 13.35
N LEU A 113 -9.27 12.25 12.24
CA LEU A 113 -10.04 13.50 12.19
C LEU A 113 -11.49 13.33 12.65
N THR A 114 -12.12 12.18 12.40
CA THR A 114 -13.56 11.97 12.63
C THR A 114 -13.89 11.07 13.82
N TYR A 115 -12.94 10.28 14.29
CA TYR A 115 -13.10 9.17 15.25
C TYR A 115 -14.15 8.12 14.84
N ASP A 116 -14.46 8.04 13.55
CA ASP A 116 -15.40 7.07 13.03
C ASP A 116 -14.68 5.82 12.52
N PHE A 117 -14.91 4.69 13.19
CA PHE A 117 -14.34 3.40 12.81
C PHE A 117 -14.66 2.97 11.37
N ARG A 118 -15.73 3.48 10.75
CA ARG A 118 -16.07 3.16 9.36
C ARG A 118 -15.00 3.62 8.37
N THR A 119 -14.27 4.69 8.66
CA THR A 119 -13.22 5.18 7.75
C THR A 119 -11.98 4.27 7.75
N LEU A 120 -11.79 3.46 8.80
CA LEU A 120 -10.71 2.48 8.88
C LEU A 120 -10.88 1.30 7.93
N ILE A 121 -12.06 1.10 7.33
CA ILE A 121 -12.29 0.03 6.35
C ILE A 121 -11.29 0.14 5.20
N ALA A 122 -11.01 1.35 4.71
CA ALA A 122 -10.01 1.59 3.67
C ALA A 122 -8.60 1.18 4.14
N THR A 123 -8.22 1.56 5.36
CA THR A 123 -6.94 1.21 5.99
C THR A 123 -6.78 -0.30 6.13
N LEU A 124 -7.77 -0.98 6.71
CA LEU A 124 -7.72 -2.43 6.91
C LEU A 124 -7.66 -3.18 5.57
N THR A 125 -8.44 -2.74 4.58
CA THR A 125 -8.40 -3.33 3.24
C THR A 125 -7.02 -3.18 2.60
N GLY A 126 -6.42 -2.00 2.72
CA GLY A 126 -5.08 -1.75 2.19
C GLY A 126 -4.00 -2.57 2.88
N LEU A 127 -4.05 -2.73 4.20
CA LEU A 127 -3.14 -3.62 4.94
C LEU A 127 -3.28 -5.09 4.51
N LEU A 128 -4.50 -5.57 4.29
CA LEU A 128 -4.74 -6.92 3.76
C LEU A 128 -4.16 -7.07 2.34
N LEU A 129 -4.33 -6.06 1.49
CA LEU A 129 -3.76 -6.06 0.14
C LEU A 129 -2.23 -6.03 0.16
N PHE A 130 -1.61 -5.28 1.07
CA PHE A 130 -0.15 -5.31 1.28
C PHE A 130 0.37 -6.72 1.59
N GLY A 131 -0.33 -7.44 2.48
CA GLY A 131 -0.01 -8.83 2.78
C GLY A 131 -0.20 -9.76 1.59
N ASN A 132 -1.21 -9.49 0.74
CA ASN A 132 -1.49 -10.29 -0.44
C ASN A 132 -0.50 -10.04 -1.59
N TYR A 133 -0.03 -8.80 -1.76
CA TYR A 133 0.96 -8.39 -2.76
C TYR A 133 2.40 -8.52 -2.29
N ARG A 134 2.64 -9.40 -1.31
CA ARG A 134 4.01 -9.74 -0.88
C ARG A 134 4.83 -10.30 -2.06
N PRO A 135 6.15 -10.02 -2.11
CA PRO A 135 7.00 -10.43 -3.23
C PRO A 135 6.92 -11.92 -3.58
N SER A 136 6.82 -12.82 -2.59
CA SER A 136 6.68 -14.26 -2.88
C SER A 136 5.42 -14.60 -3.66
N ARG A 137 4.28 -13.98 -3.33
CA ARG A 137 3.00 -14.23 -4.01
C ARG A 137 2.89 -13.61 -5.40
N LEU A 138 3.60 -12.51 -5.65
CA LEU A 138 3.61 -11.87 -6.97
C LEU A 138 4.30 -12.71 -8.04
N ILE A 139 5.18 -13.63 -7.63
CA ILE A 139 5.92 -14.54 -8.52
C ILE A 139 5.13 -15.83 -8.77
N GLU A 140 4.40 -16.29 -7.76
CA GLU A 140 3.57 -17.51 -7.81
C GLU A 140 2.26 -17.33 -8.60
N ARG A 141 1.81 -16.09 -8.80
CA ARG A 141 0.55 -15.74 -9.49
C ARG A 141 0.63 -15.91 -10.98
#